data_AF-A0A094QB43-F1
#
_entry.id   AF-A0A094QB43-F1
#
_cell.length_a   1.000
_cell.length_b   1.000
_cell.length_c   1.000
_cell.angle_alpha   90.00
_cell.angle_beta   90.00
_cell.angle_gamma   90.00
#
_symmetry.space_group_name_H-M   'P 1'
#
loop_
_entity.id
_entity.type
_entity.pdbx_description
1 polymer ?
#
loop_
_entity_poly.entity_id
_entity_poly.type
_entity_poly.pdbx_seq_one_letter_code
_entity_poly.pdbx_strand_id
1 'polypeptide(L)'
;MALSHDPAVNAKLEELVARDAEFGARAELRVIAKYGKDASMEDYHFSKSFARESQASQQIDWVHQGWLRPVRFAYRHAPRWVRFAVKKAAS
;
A
#
# COMPACT_ATOMS: atom_id res chain seq x y z
N MET A 1 6.39 -14.58 -21.64
CA MET A 1 6.79 -13.23 -22.10
C MET A 1 7.45 -13.39 -23.45
N ALA A 2 7.00 -12.66 -24.48
CA ALA A 2 7.69 -12.66 -25.76
C ALA A 2 9.01 -11.89 -25.57
N LEU A 3 10.14 -12.60 -25.72
CA LEU A 3 11.47 -11.99 -25.65
C LEU A 3 11.66 -11.04 -26.84
N SER A 4 12.32 -9.91 -26.60
CA SER A 4 12.64 -8.96 -27.65
C SER A 4 13.63 -9.57 -28.65
N HIS A 5 13.69 -9.06 -29.88
CA HIS A 5 14.64 -9.54 -30.89
C HIS A 5 16.10 -9.19 -30.57
N ASP A 6 16.37 -8.34 -29.57
CA ASP A 6 17.71 -7.93 -29.17
C ASP A 6 18.22 -8.77 -27.97
N PRO A 7 19.33 -9.52 -28.12
CA PRO A 7 19.90 -10.32 -27.05
C PRO A 7 20.37 -9.49 -25.84
N ALA A 8 20.82 -8.25 -26.04
CA ALA A 8 21.25 -7.38 -24.94
C ALA A 8 20.07 -6.94 -24.06
N VAL A 9 18.92 -6.70 -24.69
CA VAL A 9 17.67 -6.38 -23.99
C VAL A 9 17.19 -7.59 -23.19
N ASN A 10 17.26 -8.79 -23.75
CA ASN A 10 16.84 -10.00 -23.05
C ASN A 10 17.70 -10.28 -21.81
N ALA A 11 19.02 -10.12 -21.90
CA ALA A 11 19.91 -10.26 -20.75
C ALA A 11 19.59 -9.25 -19.64
N LYS A 12 19.21 -8.02 -20.00
CA LYS A 12 18.77 -7.01 -19.03
C LYS A 12 17.42 -7.31 -18.42
N LEU A 13 16.49 -7.87 -19.18
CA LEU A 13 15.21 -8.33 -18.65
C LEU A 13 15.40 -9.46 -17.63
N GLU A 14 16.30 -10.41 -17.89
CA GLU A 14 16.64 -11.48 -16.95
C GLU A 14 17.26 -10.93 -15.65
N GLU A 15 18.19 -9.96 -15.75
CA GLU A 15 18.77 -9.28 -14.59
C GLU A 15 17.68 -8.59 -13.73
N LEU A 16 16.72 -7.94 -14.39
CA LEU A 16 15.60 -7.27 -13.70
C LEU A 16 14.67 -8.28 -13.02
N VAL A 17 14.35 -9.40 -13.67
CA VAL A 17 13.52 -10.46 -13.09
C VAL A 17 14.20 -11.07 -11.86
N ALA A 18 15.50 -11.33 -11.92
CA ALA A 18 16.26 -11.85 -10.79
C ALA A 18 16.25 -10.88 -9.60
N ARG A 19 16.41 -9.59 -9.88
CA ARG A 19 16.39 -8.53 -8.85
C ARG A 19 14.99 -8.33 -8.25
N ASP A 20 13.94 -8.41 -9.06
CA ASP A 20 12.56 -8.34 -8.58
C ASP A 20 12.24 -9.48 -7.61
N ALA A 21 12.67 -10.71 -7.94
CA ALA A 21 12.54 -11.86 -7.04
C ALA A 21 13.27 -11.67 -5.70
N GLU A 22 14.49 -11.10 -5.72
CA GLU A 22 15.25 -10.79 -4.50
C GLU A 22 14.50 -9.78 -3.61
N PHE A 23 13.91 -8.75 -4.21
CA PHE A 23 13.11 -7.77 -3.47
C PHE A 23 11.81 -8.36 -2.93
N GLY A 24 11.14 -9.24 -3.70
CA GLY A 24 9.97 -9.98 -3.27
C GLY A 24 10.25 -10.79 -2.00
N ALA A 25 11.30 -11.61 -2.02
CA ALA A 25 11.70 -12.42 -0.86
C ALA A 25 12.03 -11.57 0.38
N ARG A 26 12.70 -10.42 0.21
CA ARG A 26 12.97 -9.50 1.32
C ARG A 26 11.69 -8.86 1.88
N ALA A 27 10.72 -8.56 1.03
CA ALA A 27 9.43 -8.01 1.46
C ALA A 27 8.65 -9.07 2.27
N GLU A 28 8.60 -10.31 1.80
CA GLU A 28 7.97 -11.44 2.51
C GLU A 28 8.54 -11.60 3.92
N LEU A 29 9.86 -11.62 4.05
CA LEU A 29 10.53 -11.71 5.36
C LEU A 29 10.14 -10.56 6.30
N ARG A 30 10.02 -9.33 5.79
CA ARG A 30 9.61 -8.17 6.59
C ARG A 30 8.15 -8.26 7.03
N VAL A 31 7.27 -8.74 6.17
CA VAL A 31 5.84 -8.92 6.48
C VAL A 31 5.68 -10.00 7.55
N ILE A 32 6.33 -11.14 7.40
CA ILE A 32 6.32 -12.23 8.38
C ILE A 32 6.87 -11.75 9.73
N ALA A 33 7.99 -11.02 9.73
CA ALA A 33 8.58 -10.48 10.97
C ALA A 33 7.66 -9.49 11.69
N LYS A 34 6.84 -8.72 10.96
CA LYS A 34 5.98 -7.68 11.52
C LYS A 34 4.58 -8.19 11.92
N TYR A 35 4.01 -9.10 11.15
CA TYR A 35 2.60 -9.52 11.27
C TYR A 35 2.42 -11.00 11.63
N GLY A 36 3.50 -11.79 11.70
CA GLY A 36 3.46 -13.21 12.05
C GLY A 36 3.42 -14.15 10.85
N LYS A 37 3.50 -15.47 11.11
CA LYS A 37 3.67 -16.52 10.09
C LYS A 37 2.45 -16.70 9.17
N ASP A 38 1.27 -16.29 9.64
CA ASP A 38 0.00 -16.36 8.90
C ASP A 38 -0.31 -15.08 8.12
N ALA A 39 0.64 -14.13 8.06
CA ALA A 39 0.46 -12.89 7.33
C ALA A 39 0.56 -13.14 5.81
N SER A 40 -0.57 -13.02 5.13
CA SER A 40 -0.65 -13.13 3.67
C SER A 40 -0.10 -11.87 2.99
N MET A 41 0.73 -12.06 1.95
CA MET A 41 1.13 -10.99 1.03
C MET A 41 0.09 -10.71 -0.06
N GLU A 42 -1.08 -11.37 -0.03
CA GLU A 42 -2.14 -11.18 -1.04
C GLU A 42 -2.63 -9.74 -1.14
N ASP A 43 -2.56 -8.96 -0.07
CA ASP A 43 -2.93 -7.53 -0.07
C ASP A 43 -1.78 -6.61 -0.48
N TYR A 44 -0.55 -7.14 -0.51
CA TYR A 44 0.66 -6.42 -0.94
C TYR A 44 0.97 -6.62 -2.44
N HIS A 45 0.13 -7.36 -3.16
CA HIS A 45 0.30 -7.52 -4.59
C HIS A 45 0.13 -6.17 -5.31
N PHE A 46 1.09 -5.79 -6.16
CA PHE A 46 1.11 -4.49 -6.84
C PHE A 46 -0.21 -4.19 -7.58
N SER A 47 -0.82 -5.22 -8.17
CA SER A 47 -2.13 -5.08 -8.86
C SER A 47 -3.28 -4.68 -7.92
N LYS A 48 -3.19 -4.97 -6.62
CA LYS A 48 -4.16 -4.55 -5.59
C LYS A 48 -3.78 -3.24 -4.90
N SER A 49 -2.49 -2.88 -4.88
CA SER A 49 -1.98 -1.64 -4.29
C SER A 49 -2.47 -0.36 -5.01
N PHE A 50 -2.85 -0.50 -6.29
CA PHE A 50 -3.38 0.59 -7.14
C PHE A 50 -4.83 0.37 -7.57
N ALA A 51 -5.53 -0.62 -7.01
CA ALA A 51 -6.96 -0.75 -7.25
C ALA A 51 -7.61 0.55 -6.74
N ARG A 52 -8.11 1.38 -7.66
CA ARG A 52 -8.67 2.71 -7.38
C ARG A 52 -9.78 2.66 -6.33
N GLU A 53 -10.46 1.53 -6.26
CA GLU A 53 -11.49 1.21 -5.27
C GLU A 53 -10.92 0.99 -3.87
N SER A 54 -9.73 0.39 -3.71
CA SER A 54 -9.06 0.20 -2.41
C SER A 54 -8.44 1.50 -1.88
N GLN A 55 -7.94 2.39 -2.74
CA GLN A 55 -7.46 3.71 -2.32
C GLN A 55 -8.59 4.66 -1.87
N ALA A 56 -9.77 4.56 -2.48
CA ALA A 56 -10.94 5.34 -2.08
C ALA A 56 -11.60 4.79 -0.81
N SER A 57 -11.67 3.46 -0.65
CA SER A 57 -12.34 2.80 0.48
C SER A 57 -11.47 2.58 1.72
N GLN A 58 -10.17 2.88 1.68
CA GLN A 58 -9.29 2.76 2.84
C GLN A 58 -9.65 3.78 3.93
N GLN A 59 -10.53 3.35 4.86
CA GLN A 59 -10.78 3.77 6.26
C GLN A 59 -11.04 5.26 6.59
N ILE A 60 -10.64 6.22 5.75
CA ILE A 60 -10.65 7.66 6.01
C ILE A 60 -11.57 8.38 4.99
N ASP A 61 -12.47 7.64 4.35
CA ASP A 61 -13.37 8.21 3.33
C ASP A 61 -14.49 9.05 3.96
N TRP A 62 -14.80 8.82 5.24
CA TRP A 62 -15.75 9.65 6.00
C TRP A 62 -15.32 11.12 5.98
N VAL A 63 -14.02 11.40 6.03
CA VAL A 63 -13.54 12.78 6.04
C VAL A 63 -13.90 13.48 4.74
N HIS A 64 -14.01 12.77 3.61
CA HIS A 64 -14.30 13.34 2.28
C HIS A 64 -15.78 13.59 2.00
N GLN A 65 -16.71 13.04 2.80
CA GLN A 65 -18.14 13.25 2.58
C GLN A 65 -18.54 14.71 2.80
N GLY A 66 -19.36 15.25 1.89
CA GLY A 66 -19.71 16.68 1.85
C GLY A 66 -20.43 17.17 3.11
N TRP A 67 -21.23 16.32 3.75
CA TRP A 67 -21.96 16.65 4.99
C TRP A 67 -21.06 16.62 6.24
N LEU A 68 -19.86 16.02 6.16
CA LEU A 68 -18.88 15.97 7.25
C LEU A 68 -17.94 17.20 7.27
N ARG A 69 -18.20 18.22 6.42
CA ARG A 69 -17.45 19.48 6.39
C ARG A 69 -17.31 20.15 7.78
N PRO A 70 -18.37 20.28 8.61
CA PRO A 70 -18.24 20.89 9.94
C PRO A 70 -17.33 20.06 10.86
N VAL A 71 -17.44 18.73 10.82
CA VAL A 71 -16.60 17.81 11.60
C VAL A 71 -15.14 17.91 11.15
N ARG A 72 -14.89 18.02 9.85
CA ARG A 72 -13.54 18.22 9.28
C ARG A 72 -12.91 19.53 9.77
N PHE A 73 -13.70 20.60 9.88
CA PHE A 73 -13.24 21.88 10.41
C PHE A 73 -12.78 21.72 11.87
N ALA A 74 -13.64 21.18 12.73
CA ALA A 74 -13.31 20.93 14.14
C ALA A 74 -12.07 20.01 14.29
N TYR A 75 -12.00 18.93 13.52
CA TYR A 75 -10.86 18.01 13.51
C TYR A 75 -9.56 18.71 13.09
N ARG A 76 -9.58 19.59 12.09
CA ARG A 76 -8.38 20.27 11.58
C ARG A 76 -7.81 21.28 12.59
N HIS A 77 -8.67 21.87 13.41
CA HIS A 77 -8.30 22.82 14.47
C HIS A 77 -8.02 22.14 15.81
N ALA A 78 -8.30 20.84 15.95
CA ALA A 78 -8.00 20.10 17.16
C ALA A 78 -6.48 19.92 17.38
N PRO A 79 -6.02 19.84 18.64
CA PRO A 79 -4.63 19.52 18.97
C PRO A 79 -4.14 18.23 18.31
N ARG A 80 -2.82 18.15 18.07
CA ARG A 80 -2.19 17.01 17.37
C ARG A 80 -2.56 15.66 18.01
N TRP A 81 -2.58 15.57 19.33
CA TRP A 81 -2.91 14.34 20.07
C TRP A 81 -4.36 13.88 19.85
N VAL A 82 -5.32 14.81 19.78
CA VAL A 82 -6.73 14.50 19.46
C VAL A 82 -6.84 13.90 18.07
N ARG A 83 -6.17 14.52 17.09
CA ARG A 83 -6.18 14.03 15.70
C ARG A 83 -5.60 12.63 15.59
N PHE A 84 -4.53 12.34 16.34
CA PHE A 84 -3.96 10.99 16.41
C PHE A 84 -4.91 9.98 17.06
N ALA A 85 -5.58 10.35 18.15
CA ALA A 85 -6.55 9.47 18.81
C ALA A 85 -7.73 9.12 17.90
N VAL A 86 -8.30 10.13 17.22
CA VAL A 86 -9.38 9.94 16.24
C VAL A 86 -8.91 9.06 15.07
N LYS A 87 -7.71 9.32 14.54
CA LYS A 87 -7.14 8.50 13.46
C LYS A 87 -6.91 7.05 13.91
N LYS A 88 -6.45 6.84 15.15
CA LYS A 88 -6.25 5.50 15.72
C LYS A 88 -7.56 4.76 15.94
N ALA A 89 -8.65 5.46 16.27
CA ALA A 89 -9.96 4.86 16.47
C ALA A 89 -10.69 4.55 15.14
N ALA A 90 -10.33 5.26 14.05
CA ALA A 90 -10.88 5.06 12.72
C ALA A 90 -10.08 4.07 11.84
N SER A 91 -8.94 3.58 12.34
CA SER A 91 -8.11 2.53 11.74
C SER A 91 -8.34 1.20 12.41
#